data_AF-A0A933KDB6-F1
#
_entry.id   AF-A0A933KDB6-F1
#
_cell.length_a   1.000
_cell.length_b   1.000
_cell.length_c   1.000
_cell.angle_alpha   90.00
_cell.angle_beta   90.00
_cell.angle_gamma   90.00
#
_symmetry.space_group_name_H-M   'P 1'
#
loop_
_entity.id
_entity.type
_entity.pdbx_description
1 polymer ?
#
loop_
_entity_poly.entity_id
_entity_poly.type
_entity_poly.pdbx_seq_one_letter_code
_entity_poly.pdbx_strand_id
1 'polypeptide(L)'
;MSVVLGVLFLGSIVPDALRADAWSDRMDRARSAAARRQFGQAVASCREALKLVEGEGPAGARLAVTLNELAIALSEANENAEAARVLERVLPMLEANLGKEHQAVGRAVSNLAQARRKSGQGEAALPLFERAIAIGRKTLSPQDPELARRLMGGAIIHHAAGRLDSARPLYDEALKLLDRPGDGTRLELAVCLGKRAELLLAKNDPVEAAKDAERGVKEAIAAGGPASKEALFLTGGLASVHRATGRADREAGCWRTLVEAIDAGRPVDEQALLVPLHQLANVYWRLGNAAEVGPVIRRSHALRVKLFGQDHPAVALAEEESGALAEVEGRKDQARRHYESAVAIWNRIGVEDARAIHALLDFGDFLAVSGETREGKVLIKRAFEATRATLGPDCLKLAEIMDRLGTVLERAGDRQRALKAHERALERWKKGLGEGHPRVAVRTAELGRLYLAVGAVDRAQKLNDEALGVLRSTVGTNHADTARALEGQAQVYRALGYLDHAQMMESEVAIIRARLARPAGDGRSKRN
;
A
#
# COMPACT_ATOMS: atom_id res chain seq x y z
N MET A 1 14.75 -50.93 -65.92
CA MET A 1 15.25 -51.10 -64.53
C MET A 1 15.52 -49.71 -63.99
N SER A 2 14.88 -49.14 -62.97
CA SER A 2 13.94 -49.62 -61.94
C SER A 2 13.12 -48.40 -61.46
N VAL A 3 11.79 -48.49 -61.49
CA VAL A 3 10.83 -48.48 -60.36
C VAL A 3 10.75 -47.19 -59.52
N VAL A 4 9.55 -46.58 -59.63
CA VAL A 4 8.94 -45.45 -58.93
C VAL A 4 8.30 -45.90 -57.60
N LEU A 5 8.40 -45.10 -56.53
CA LEU A 5 7.42 -44.98 -55.42
C LEU A 5 7.97 -43.90 -54.44
N GLY A 6 7.29 -42.84 -54.04
CA GLY A 6 5.86 -42.52 -54.04
C GLY A 6 5.57 -41.85 -52.70
N VAL A 7 5.56 -40.52 -52.67
CA VAL A 7 5.10 -39.70 -51.54
C VAL A 7 3.61 -39.98 -51.34
N LEU A 8 3.23 -40.53 -50.19
CA LEU A 8 1.84 -40.55 -49.74
C LEU A 8 1.74 -40.05 -48.30
N PHE A 9 1.01 -38.94 -48.19
CA PHE A 9 0.36 -38.41 -47.00
C PHE A 9 -0.13 -39.53 -46.06
N LEU A 10 0.51 -39.68 -44.90
CA LEU A 10 -0.17 -40.20 -43.71
C LEU A 10 -0.66 -39.00 -42.90
N GLY A 11 -1.66 -38.31 -43.47
CA GLY A 11 -2.65 -37.61 -42.66
C GLY A 11 -3.23 -38.64 -41.71
N SER A 12 -2.92 -38.47 -40.44
CA SER A 12 -3.19 -39.40 -39.36
C SER A 12 -4.67 -39.82 -39.32
N ILE A 13 -4.97 -41.00 -39.85
CA ILE A 13 -6.19 -41.76 -39.57
C ILE A 13 -6.04 -42.30 -38.14
N VAL A 14 -6.00 -41.40 -37.16
CA VAL A 14 -6.36 -41.77 -35.79
C VAL A 14 -7.88 -41.67 -35.78
N PRO A 15 -8.61 -42.78 -35.55
CA PRO A 15 -10.05 -42.76 -35.41
C PRO A 15 -10.49 -41.64 -34.45
N ASP A 16 -11.56 -40.92 -34.78
CA ASP A 16 -12.03 -39.79 -33.97
C ASP A 16 -12.30 -40.17 -32.50
N ALA A 17 -12.62 -41.44 -32.24
CA ALA A 17 -12.71 -42.03 -30.90
C ALA A 17 -11.36 -42.03 -30.15
N LEU A 18 -10.28 -42.49 -30.78
CA LEU A 18 -8.93 -42.46 -30.20
C LEU A 18 -8.42 -41.03 -29.99
N ARG A 19 -8.82 -40.07 -30.84
CA ARG A 19 -8.55 -38.64 -30.61
C ARG A 19 -9.39 -38.07 -29.46
N ALA A 20 -10.63 -38.53 -29.28
CA ALA A 20 -11.49 -38.12 -28.17
C ALA A 20 -10.96 -38.60 -26.83
N ASP A 21 -10.52 -39.85 -26.74
CA ASP A 21 -9.92 -40.42 -25.53
C ASP A 21 -8.61 -39.70 -25.17
N ALA A 22 -7.76 -39.46 -26.18
CA ALA A 22 -6.50 -38.74 -26.03
C ALA A 22 -6.70 -37.26 -25.62
N TRP A 23 -7.78 -36.63 -26.07
CA TRP A 23 -8.16 -35.28 -25.63
C TRP A 23 -8.65 -35.30 -24.18
N SER A 24 -9.54 -36.23 -23.82
CA SER A 24 -10.09 -36.32 -22.46
C SER A 24 -8.99 -36.52 -21.43
N ASP A 25 -8.05 -37.43 -21.68
CA ASP A 25 -6.90 -37.69 -20.81
C ASP A 25 -6.08 -36.41 -20.53
N ARG A 26 -5.80 -35.61 -21.56
CA ARG A 26 -5.05 -34.35 -21.40
C ARG A 26 -5.83 -33.30 -20.61
N MET A 27 -7.14 -33.23 -20.81
CA MET A 27 -8.01 -32.33 -20.06
C MET A 27 -8.13 -32.75 -18.60
N ASP A 28 -8.17 -34.06 -18.30
CA ASP A 28 -8.14 -34.57 -16.94
C ASP A 28 -6.80 -34.31 -16.25
N ARG A 29 -5.68 -34.47 -16.97
CA ARG A 29 -4.36 -34.06 -16.48
C ARG A 29 -4.30 -32.56 -16.19
N ALA A 30 -4.86 -31.72 -17.07
CA ALA A 30 -4.91 -30.28 -16.86
C ALA A 30 -5.71 -29.93 -15.59
N ARG A 31 -6.92 -30.49 -15.44
CA ARG A 31 -7.78 -30.30 -14.25
C ARG A 31 -7.11 -30.80 -12.98
N SER A 32 -6.46 -31.96 -13.02
CA SER A 32 -5.71 -32.52 -11.89
C SER A 32 -4.53 -31.64 -11.50
N ALA A 33 -3.77 -31.12 -12.47
CA ALA A 33 -2.67 -30.20 -12.22
C ALA A 33 -3.18 -28.88 -11.62
N ALA A 34 -4.28 -28.33 -12.13
CA ALA A 34 -4.92 -27.13 -11.60
C ALA A 34 -5.41 -27.33 -10.16
N ALA A 35 -6.04 -28.47 -9.85
CA ALA A 35 -6.45 -28.83 -8.49
C ALA A 35 -5.27 -28.90 -7.51
N ARG A 36 -4.09 -29.29 -8.00
CA ARG A 36 -2.81 -29.29 -7.25
C ARG A 36 -2.07 -27.96 -7.29
N ARG A 37 -2.68 -26.89 -7.84
CA ARG A 37 -2.10 -25.56 -8.05
C ARG A 37 -0.80 -25.54 -8.88
N GLN A 38 -0.61 -26.55 -9.72
CA GLN A 38 0.52 -26.67 -10.64
C GLN A 38 0.17 -26.01 -11.98
N PHE A 39 -0.04 -24.69 -11.96
CA PHE A 39 -0.64 -23.98 -13.10
C PHE A 39 0.19 -24.05 -14.38
N GLY A 40 1.53 -24.07 -14.30
CA GLY A 40 2.38 -24.30 -15.48
C GLY A 40 2.15 -25.67 -16.15
N GLN A 41 1.94 -26.73 -15.35
CA GLN A 41 1.60 -28.06 -15.88
C GLN A 41 0.18 -28.12 -16.43
N ALA A 42 -0.76 -27.40 -15.81
CA ALA A 42 -2.12 -27.25 -16.32
C ALA A 42 -2.12 -26.57 -17.69
N VAL A 43 -1.39 -25.45 -17.84
CA VAL A 43 -1.22 -24.74 -19.11
C VAL A 43 -0.60 -25.66 -20.17
N ALA A 44 0.46 -26.40 -19.83
CA ALA A 44 1.09 -27.34 -20.75
C ALA A 44 0.11 -28.42 -21.24
N SER A 45 -0.63 -29.04 -20.31
CA SER A 45 -1.63 -30.07 -20.63
C SER A 45 -2.77 -29.54 -21.50
N CYS A 46 -3.25 -28.31 -21.22
CA CYS A 46 -4.23 -27.63 -22.07
C CYS A 46 -3.68 -27.34 -23.48
N ARG A 47 -2.42 -26.92 -23.61
CA ARG A 47 -1.78 -26.69 -24.93
C ARG A 47 -1.62 -28.00 -25.72
N GLU A 48 -1.34 -29.12 -25.05
CA GLU A 48 -1.33 -30.43 -25.70
C GLU A 48 -2.74 -30.83 -26.18
N ALA A 49 -3.77 -30.61 -25.36
CA ALA A 49 -5.15 -30.89 -25.74
C ALA A 49 -5.58 -30.03 -26.93
N LEU A 50 -5.15 -28.75 -26.96
CA LEU A 50 -5.48 -27.81 -28.01
C LEU A 50 -5.01 -28.29 -29.39
N LYS A 51 -3.81 -28.86 -29.48
CA LYS A 51 -3.26 -29.41 -30.74
C LYS A 51 -4.13 -30.51 -31.35
N LEU A 52 -4.92 -31.22 -30.55
CA LEU A 52 -5.80 -32.29 -31.02
C LEU A 52 -7.12 -31.76 -31.59
N VAL A 53 -7.54 -30.56 -31.19
CA VAL A 53 -8.87 -30.00 -31.49
C VAL A 53 -8.81 -28.70 -32.29
N GLU A 54 -7.62 -28.15 -32.56
CA GLU A 54 -7.43 -26.90 -33.33
C GLU A 54 -7.97 -27.01 -34.77
N GLY A 55 -8.05 -28.24 -35.32
CA GLY A 55 -8.61 -28.51 -36.64
C GLY A 55 -10.15 -28.62 -36.70
N GLU A 56 -10.86 -28.59 -35.57
CA GLU A 56 -12.34 -28.76 -35.53
C GLU A 56 -13.12 -27.55 -36.06
N GLY A 57 -12.42 -26.48 -36.42
CA GLY A 57 -13.02 -25.22 -36.86
C GLY A 57 -13.73 -24.47 -35.71
N PRO A 58 -14.22 -23.25 -36.00
CA PRO A 58 -14.76 -22.34 -34.98
C PRO A 58 -16.06 -22.83 -34.31
N ALA A 59 -16.72 -23.85 -34.85
CA ALA A 59 -17.92 -24.46 -34.24
C ALA A 59 -17.59 -25.64 -33.30
N GLY A 60 -16.32 -26.08 -33.22
CA GLY A 60 -15.91 -27.25 -32.43
C GLY A 60 -16.13 -27.09 -30.93
N ALA A 61 -16.99 -27.92 -30.35
CA ALA A 61 -17.28 -27.89 -28.91
C ALA A 61 -16.04 -28.22 -28.05
N ARG A 62 -15.19 -29.17 -28.48
CA ARG A 62 -13.96 -29.50 -27.76
C ARG A 62 -12.93 -28.38 -27.85
N LEU A 63 -12.84 -27.70 -28.99
CA LEU A 63 -12.00 -26.51 -29.14
C LEU A 63 -12.42 -25.40 -28.16
N ALA A 64 -13.72 -25.10 -28.05
CA ALA A 64 -14.22 -24.08 -27.14
C ALA A 64 -13.93 -24.40 -25.65
N VAL A 65 -14.17 -25.66 -25.23
CA VAL A 65 -13.86 -26.12 -23.86
C VAL A 65 -12.36 -26.00 -23.58
N THR A 66 -11.51 -26.45 -24.51
CA THR A 66 -10.06 -26.45 -24.33
C THR A 66 -9.49 -25.04 -24.20
N LEU A 67 -9.95 -24.11 -25.05
CA LEU A 67 -9.52 -22.71 -24.97
C LEU A 67 -9.98 -22.04 -23.67
N ASN A 68 -11.19 -22.33 -23.19
CA ASN A 68 -11.66 -21.78 -21.92
C ASN A 68 -10.84 -22.28 -20.72
N GLU A 69 -10.55 -23.58 -20.65
CA GLU A 69 -9.70 -24.17 -19.59
C GLU A 69 -8.27 -23.67 -19.67
N LEU A 70 -7.72 -23.52 -20.89
CA LEU A 70 -6.41 -22.90 -21.10
C LEU A 70 -6.38 -21.46 -20.56
N ALA A 71 -7.41 -20.66 -20.83
CA ALA A 71 -7.48 -19.29 -20.35
C ALA A 71 -7.55 -19.19 -18.81
N ILE A 72 -8.29 -20.09 -18.16
CA ILE A 72 -8.33 -20.19 -16.69
C ILE A 72 -6.94 -20.54 -16.16
N ALA A 73 -6.29 -21.58 -16.71
CA ALA A 73 -4.95 -21.98 -16.29
C ALA A 73 -3.91 -20.87 -16.49
N LEU A 74 -3.97 -20.12 -17.61
CA LEU A 74 -3.12 -18.96 -17.87
C LEU A 74 -3.34 -17.81 -16.86
N SER A 75 -4.60 -17.51 -16.51
CA SER A 75 -4.94 -16.49 -15.50
C SER A 75 -4.39 -16.85 -14.12
N GLU A 76 -4.45 -18.13 -13.74
CA GLU A 76 -3.89 -18.64 -12.48
C GLU A 76 -2.35 -18.70 -12.49
N ALA A 77 -1.75 -18.95 -13.65
CA ALA A 77 -0.31 -18.81 -13.89
C ALA A 77 0.16 -17.34 -13.97
N ASN A 78 -0.76 -16.38 -13.82
CA ASN A 78 -0.53 -14.94 -13.94
C ASN A 78 -0.10 -14.47 -15.35
N GLU A 79 -0.31 -15.29 -16.38
CA GLU A 79 -0.10 -15.00 -17.81
C GLU A 79 -1.33 -14.30 -18.42
N ASN A 80 -1.77 -13.20 -17.78
CA ASN A 80 -3.09 -12.59 -18.02
C ASN A 80 -3.26 -12.01 -19.43
N ALA A 81 -2.18 -11.51 -20.05
CA ALA A 81 -2.24 -11.00 -21.41
C ALA A 81 -2.50 -12.11 -22.44
N GLU A 82 -1.95 -13.30 -22.23
CA GLU A 82 -2.23 -14.46 -23.08
C GLU A 82 -3.63 -15.00 -22.81
N ALA A 83 -4.04 -15.08 -21.53
CA ALA A 83 -5.40 -15.47 -21.16
C ALA A 83 -6.46 -14.61 -21.86
N ALA A 84 -6.25 -13.28 -21.93
CA ALA A 84 -7.14 -12.37 -22.64
C ALA A 84 -7.23 -12.70 -24.15
N ARG A 85 -6.08 -12.93 -24.82
CA ARG A 85 -6.07 -13.30 -26.25
C ARG A 85 -6.78 -14.62 -26.53
N VAL A 86 -6.61 -15.62 -25.65
CA VAL A 86 -7.29 -16.91 -25.77
C VAL A 86 -8.81 -16.73 -25.62
N LEU A 87 -9.25 -15.91 -24.66
CA LEU A 87 -10.67 -15.62 -24.45
C LEU A 87 -11.29 -14.79 -25.58
N GLU A 88 -10.52 -13.91 -26.21
CA GLU A 88 -10.95 -13.19 -27.42
C GLU A 88 -11.17 -14.14 -28.61
N ARG A 89 -10.39 -15.21 -28.74
CA ARG A 89 -10.61 -16.26 -29.76
C ARG A 89 -11.85 -17.10 -29.47
N VAL A 90 -12.10 -17.46 -28.21
CA VAL A 90 -13.18 -18.38 -27.84
C VAL A 90 -14.56 -17.71 -27.81
N LEU A 91 -14.62 -16.42 -27.50
CA LEU A 91 -15.88 -15.71 -27.28
C LEU A 91 -16.81 -15.73 -28.52
N PRO A 92 -16.35 -15.42 -29.75
CA PRO A 92 -17.18 -15.51 -30.94
C PRO A 92 -17.70 -16.93 -31.21
N MET A 93 -16.91 -17.96 -30.89
CA MET A 93 -17.30 -19.35 -31.06
C MET A 93 -18.44 -19.72 -30.11
N LEU A 94 -18.33 -19.33 -28.83
CA LEU A 94 -19.38 -19.55 -27.84
C LEU A 94 -20.66 -18.79 -28.19
N GLU A 95 -20.55 -17.56 -28.70
CA GLU A 95 -21.70 -16.77 -29.14
C GLU A 95 -22.42 -17.40 -30.33
N ALA A 96 -21.68 -17.94 -31.30
CA ALA A 96 -22.26 -18.61 -32.47
C ALA A 96 -22.96 -19.93 -32.11
N ASN A 97 -22.38 -20.72 -31.20
CA ASN A 97 -22.89 -22.04 -30.85
C ASN A 97 -24.03 -22.02 -29.82
N LEU A 98 -23.98 -21.09 -28.87
CA LEU A 98 -24.88 -21.08 -27.70
C LEU A 98 -25.80 -19.86 -27.64
N GLY A 99 -25.50 -18.83 -28.45
CA GLY A 99 -26.18 -17.54 -28.40
C GLY A 99 -25.53 -16.55 -27.43
N LYS A 100 -25.65 -15.25 -27.75
CA LYS A 100 -24.98 -14.15 -27.02
C LYS A 100 -25.38 -13.98 -25.56
N GLU A 101 -26.57 -14.48 -25.21
CA GLU A 101 -27.11 -14.39 -23.85
C GLU A 101 -26.86 -15.65 -23.03
N HIS A 102 -26.19 -16.68 -23.57
CA HIS A 102 -25.98 -17.93 -22.86
C HIS A 102 -25.06 -17.77 -21.62
N GLN A 103 -25.33 -18.54 -20.56
CA GLN A 103 -24.57 -18.47 -19.30
C GLN A 103 -23.05 -18.66 -19.50
N ALA A 104 -22.67 -19.57 -20.40
CA ALA A 104 -21.27 -19.83 -20.75
C ALA A 104 -20.59 -18.62 -21.43
N VAL A 105 -21.32 -17.87 -22.27
CA VAL A 105 -20.85 -16.60 -22.84
C VAL A 105 -20.65 -15.60 -21.71
N GLY A 106 -21.59 -15.50 -20.77
CA GLY A 106 -21.44 -14.65 -19.58
C GLY A 106 -20.19 -14.96 -18.76
N ARG A 107 -19.86 -16.25 -18.57
CA ARG A 107 -18.62 -16.66 -17.88
C ARG A 107 -17.36 -16.28 -18.67
N ALA A 108 -17.33 -16.56 -19.97
CA ALA A 108 -16.19 -16.21 -20.83
C ALA A 108 -15.95 -14.69 -20.87
N VAL A 109 -17.01 -13.89 -20.99
CA VAL A 109 -16.91 -12.42 -20.94
C VAL A 109 -16.37 -11.93 -19.59
N SER A 110 -16.83 -12.50 -18.48
CA SER A 110 -16.33 -12.16 -17.13
C SER A 110 -14.85 -12.49 -16.98
N ASN A 111 -14.43 -13.67 -17.44
CA ASN A 111 -13.03 -14.10 -17.41
C ASN A 111 -12.16 -13.19 -18.29
N LEU A 112 -12.65 -12.77 -19.47
CA LEU A 112 -11.93 -11.87 -20.36
C LEU A 112 -11.73 -10.50 -19.69
N ALA A 113 -12.80 -10.00 -19.07
CA ALA A 113 -12.75 -8.74 -18.32
C ALA A 113 -11.73 -8.81 -17.17
N GLN A 114 -11.70 -9.91 -16.43
CA GLN A 114 -10.73 -10.12 -15.36
C GLN A 114 -9.29 -10.20 -15.89
N ALA A 115 -9.06 -10.93 -16.98
CA ALA A 115 -7.74 -11.05 -17.61
C ALA A 115 -7.24 -9.68 -18.08
N ARG A 116 -8.08 -8.89 -18.77
CA ARG A 116 -7.76 -7.51 -19.18
C ARG A 116 -7.45 -6.60 -17.99
N ARG A 117 -8.24 -6.69 -16.91
CA ARG A 117 -7.97 -5.92 -15.68
C ARG A 117 -6.59 -6.27 -15.11
N LYS A 118 -6.28 -7.56 -14.96
CA LYS A 118 -5.00 -8.03 -14.41
C LYS A 118 -3.81 -7.69 -15.33
N SER A 119 -4.03 -7.49 -16.64
CA SER A 119 -3.01 -7.02 -17.59
C SER A 119 -2.95 -5.48 -17.74
N GLY A 120 -3.56 -4.72 -16.82
CA GLY A 120 -3.50 -3.25 -16.80
C GLY A 120 -4.51 -2.54 -17.71
N GLN A 121 -5.40 -3.26 -18.38
CA GLN A 121 -6.40 -2.71 -19.31
C GLN A 121 -7.77 -2.52 -18.61
N GLY A 122 -7.78 -1.81 -17.48
CA GLY A 122 -8.97 -1.67 -16.63
C GLY A 122 -10.17 -1.01 -17.31
N GLU A 123 -9.97 0.08 -18.05
CA GLU A 123 -11.05 0.77 -18.78
C GLU A 123 -11.65 -0.11 -19.89
N ALA A 124 -10.82 -0.86 -20.61
CA ALA A 124 -11.28 -1.80 -21.63
C ALA A 124 -11.99 -3.04 -21.05
N ALA A 125 -11.84 -3.31 -19.75
CA ALA A 125 -12.53 -4.38 -19.04
C ALA A 125 -13.92 -3.97 -18.57
N LEU A 126 -14.20 -2.67 -18.42
CA LEU A 126 -15.47 -2.18 -17.90
C LEU A 126 -16.70 -2.62 -18.73
N PRO A 127 -16.77 -2.36 -20.06
CA PRO A 127 -17.93 -2.76 -20.86
C PRO A 127 -18.11 -4.30 -20.89
N LEU A 128 -17.04 -5.06 -20.69
CA LEU A 128 -17.11 -6.51 -20.59
C LEU A 128 -17.76 -6.94 -19.26
N PHE A 129 -17.42 -6.31 -18.13
CA PHE A 129 -18.11 -6.60 -16.87
C PHE A 129 -19.58 -6.20 -16.89
N GLU A 130 -19.91 -5.04 -17.45
CA GLU A 130 -21.32 -4.62 -17.63
C GLU A 130 -22.11 -5.64 -18.46
N ARG A 131 -21.51 -6.11 -19.55
CA ARG A 131 -22.09 -7.18 -20.38
C ARG A 131 -22.24 -8.49 -19.61
N ALA A 132 -21.22 -8.91 -18.84
CA ALA A 132 -21.27 -10.14 -18.05
C ALA A 132 -22.33 -10.09 -16.94
N ILE A 133 -22.51 -8.93 -16.31
CA ILE A 133 -23.56 -8.66 -15.31
C ILE A 133 -24.94 -8.71 -15.99
N ALA A 134 -25.11 -8.08 -17.15
CA ALA A 134 -26.37 -8.09 -17.90
C ALA A 134 -26.79 -9.51 -18.30
N ILE A 135 -25.85 -10.31 -18.83
CA ILE A 135 -26.09 -11.74 -19.13
C ILE A 135 -26.42 -12.49 -17.84
N GLY A 136 -25.67 -12.23 -16.76
CA GLY A 136 -25.89 -12.85 -15.45
C GLY A 136 -27.29 -12.60 -14.91
N ARG A 137 -27.77 -11.36 -14.90
CA ARG A 137 -29.11 -10.98 -14.43
C ARG A 137 -30.23 -11.66 -15.23
N LYS A 138 -30.01 -11.96 -16.51
CA LYS A 138 -30.99 -12.64 -17.38
C LYS A 138 -30.99 -14.16 -17.22
N THR A 139 -29.83 -14.76 -16.98
CA THR A 139 -29.66 -16.22 -17.08
C THR A 139 -29.43 -16.94 -15.77
N LEU A 140 -28.93 -16.24 -14.76
CA LEU A 140 -28.69 -16.80 -13.46
C LEU A 140 -29.91 -16.54 -12.58
N SER A 141 -30.16 -17.47 -11.67
CA SER A 141 -31.05 -17.17 -10.55
C SER A 141 -30.53 -15.92 -9.84
N PRO A 142 -31.42 -15.02 -9.37
CA PRO A 142 -31.05 -13.93 -8.45
C PRO A 142 -30.34 -14.43 -7.18
N GLN A 143 -30.22 -15.74 -6.99
CA GLN A 143 -29.53 -16.34 -5.87
C GLN A 143 -28.12 -16.89 -6.18
N ASP A 144 -27.69 -16.87 -7.44
CA ASP A 144 -26.43 -17.49 -7.86
C ASP A 144 -25.19 -16.68 -7.40
N PRO A 145 -24.24 -17.30 -6.64
CA PRO A 145 -22.98 -16.65 -6.24
C PRO A 145 -22.12 -16.15 -7.41
N GLU A 146 -22.28 -16.73 -8.61
CA GLU A 146 -21.63 -16.27 -9.83
C GLU A 146 -22.04 -14.83 -10.19
N LEU A 147 -23.30 -14.45 -9.95
CA LEU A 147 -23.76 -13.08 -10.18
C LEU A 147 -23.04 -12.11 -9.23
N ALA A 148 -22.89 -12.49 -7.96
CA ALA A 148 -22.16 -11.69 -6.97
C ALA A 148 -20.70 -11.49 -7.36
N ARG A 149 -20.01 -12.55 -7.82
CA ARG A 149 -18.62 -12.44 -8.31
C ARG A 149 -18.49 -11.47 -9.50
N ARG A 150 -19.45 -11.45 -10.42
CA ARG A 150 -19.47 -10.52 -11.56
C ARG A 150 -19.69 -9.07 -11.11
N LEU A 151 -20.65 -8.86 -10.20
CA LEU A 151 -20.91 -7.54 -9.59
C LEU A 151 -19.67 -7.02 -8.86
N MET A 152 -19.03 -7.85 -8.03
CA MET A 152 -17.76 -7.51 -7.36
C MET A 152 -16.66 -7.14 -8.36
N GLY A 153 -16.51 -7.91 -9.44
CA GLY A 153 -15.53 -7.64 -10.49
C GLY A 153 -15.71 -6.25 -11.12
N GLY A 154 -16.94 -5.90 -11.49
CA GLY A 154 -17.29 -4.57 -11.99
C GLY A 154 -17.07 -3.46 -10.96
N ALA A 155 -17.48 -3.68 -9.70
CA ALA A 155 -17.29 -2.73 -8.61
C ALA A 155 -15.81 -2.39 -8.37
N ILE A 156 -14.93 -3.40 -8.41
CA ILE A 156 -13.48 -3.22 -8.25
C ILE A 156 -12.92 -2.32 -9.36
N ILE A 157 -13.38 -2.45 -10.61
CA ILE A 157 -12.88 -1.62 -11.71
C ILE A 157 -13.38 -0.18 -11.60
N HIS A 158 -14.68 0.00 -11.31
CA HIS A 158 -15.20 1.35 -11.05
C HIS A 158 -14.43 2.02 -9.91
N HIS A 159 -14.15 1.28 -8.82
CA HIS A 159 -13.36 1.79 -7.71
C HIS A 159 -11.92 2.15 -8.16
N ALA A 160 -11.22 1.27 -8.86
CA ALA A 160 -9.87 1.52 -9.35
C ALA A 160 -9.79 2.73 -10.30
N ALA A 161 -10.88 3.03 -11.01
CA ALA A 161 -11.00 4.20 -11.89
C ALA A 161 -11.52 5.46 -11.18
N GLY A 162 -11.65 5.45 -9.85
CA GLY A 162 -12.16 6.58 -9.07
C GLY A 162 -13.66 6.84 -9.20
N ARG A 163 -14.41 5.99 -9.90
CA ARG A 163 -15.88 6.06 -10.05
C ARG A 163 -16.57 5.47 -8.83
N LEU A 164 -16.37 6.09 -7.67
CA LEU A 164 -16.83 5.56 -6.38
C LEU A 164 -18.36 5.43 -6.29
N ASP A 165 -19.10 6.34 -6.92
CA ASP A 165 -20.57 6.34 -6.93
C ASP A 165 -21.15 5.21 -7.79
N SER A 166 -20.43 4.79 -8.83
CA SER A 166 -20.81 3.62 -9.64
C SER A 166 -20.43 2.30 -8.96
N ALA A 167 -19.33 2.28 -8.20
CA ALA A 167 -18.85 1.08 -7.53
C ALA A 167 -19.69 0.69 -6.30
N ARG A 168 -20.12 1.66 -5.48
CA ARG A 168 -20.92 1.40 -4.27
C ARG A 168 -22.16 0.53 -4.50
N PRO A 169 -23.08 0.85 -5.44
CA PRO A 169 -24.30 0.06 -5.63
C PRO A 169 -24.01 -1.39 -6.06
N LEU A 170 -22.91 -1.62 -6.81
CA LEU A 170 -22.50 -2.96 -7.21
C LEU A 170 -22.00 -3.79 -6.02
N TYR A 171 -21.23 -3.19 -5.10
CA TYR A 171 -20.87 -3.87 -3.85
C TYR A 171 -22.10 -4.13 -2.97
N ASP A 172 -23.01 -3.16 -2.84
CA ASP A 172 -24.21 -3.31 -2.03
C ASP A 172 -25.13 -4.43 -2.56
N GLU A 173 -25.29 -4.53 -3.89
CA GLU A 173 -26.02 -5.61 -4.53
C GLU A 173 -25.30 -6.96 -4.31
N ALA A 174 -23.99 -7.03 -4.54
CA ALA A 174 -23.22 -8.25 -4.31
C ALA A 174 -23.32 -8.74 -2.86
N LEU A 175 -23.24 -7.85 -1.87
CA LEU A 175 -23.38 -8.19 -0.47
C LEU A 175 -24.76 -8.75 -0.14
N LYS A 176 -25.85 -8.18 -0.67
CA LYS A 176 -27.20 -8.75 -0.50
C LYS A 176 -27.34 -10.17 -1.05
N LEU A 177 -26.57 -10.49 -2.10
CA LEU A 177 -26.56 -11.83 -2.69
C LEU A 177 -25.75 -12.83 -1.85
N LEU A 178 -24.67 -12.36 -1.23
CA LEU A 178 -23.71 -13.17 -0.46
C LEU A 178 -24.10 -13.33 1.00
N ASP A 179 -24.83 -12.36 1.57
CA ASP A 179 -25.24 -12.30 2.97
C ASP A 179 -26.48 -13.18 3.22
N ARG A 180 -26.27 -14.50 3.13
CA ARG A 180 -27.31 -15.51 3.30
C ARG A 180 -26.86 -16.64 4.23
N PRO A 181 -27.80 -17.34 4.90
CA PRO A 181 -27.46 -18.47 5.75
C PRO A 181 -26.89 -19.63 4.91
N GLY A 182 -25.63 -20.00 5.12
CA GLY A 182 -24.95 -21.12 4.47
C GLY A 182 -23.44 -20.91 4.38
N ASP A 183 -22.64 -21.98 4.42
CA ASP A 183 -21.17 -21.86 4.48
C ASP A 183 -20.51 -21.62 3.11
N GLY A 184 -21.22 -21.86 2.00
CA GLY A 184 -20.64 -21.90 0.65
C GLY A 184 -20.23 -20.55 0.04
N THR A 185 -20.62 -19.41 0.63
CA THR A 185 -20.30 -18.06 0.11
C THR A 185 -19.58 -17.17 1.12
N ARG A 186 -19.15 -17.75 2.26
CA ARG A 186 -18.58 -16.98 3.37
C ARG A 186 -17.30 -16.24 2.97
N LEU A 187 -16.47 -16.88 2.14
CA LEU A 187 -15.22 -16.27 1.67
C LEU A 187 -15.48 -15.12 0.71
N GLU A 188 -16.41 -15.28 -0.23
CA GLU A 188 -16.84 -14.24 -1.16
C GLU A 188 -17.43 -13.04 -0.41
N LEU A 189 -18.25 -13.31 0.61
CA LEU A 189 -18.81 -12.28 1.50
C LEU A 189 -17.69 -11.50 2.19
N ALA A 190 -16.72 -12.21 2.78
CA ALA A 190 -15.57 -11.60 3.46
C ALA A 190 -14.77 -10.67 2.55
N VAL A 191 -14.44 -11.15 1.34
CA VAL A 191 -13.70 -10.36 0.34
C VAL A 191 -14.52 -9.15 -0.14
N CYS A 192 -15.83 -9.32 -0.35
CA CYS A 192 -16.71 -8.23 -0.76
C CYS A 192 -16.78 -7.13 0.30
N LEU A 193 -16.92 -7.50 1.58
CA LEU A 193 -16.91 -6.57 2.70
C LEU A 193 -15.58 -5.81 2.79
N GLY A 194 -14.45 -6.50 2.69
CA GLY A 194 -13.13 -5.85 2.68
C GLY A 194 -12.97 -4.85 1.54
N LYS A 195 -13.44 -5.20 0.33
CA LYS A 195 -13.37 -4.30 -0.82
C LYS A 195 -14.33 -3.11 -0.75
N ARG A 196 -15.52 -3.29 -0.16
CA ARG A 196 -16.42 -2.17 0.12
C ARG A 196 -15.84 -1.26 1.21
N ALA A 197 -15.18 -1.79 2.23
CA ALA A 197 -14.49 -1.00 3.25
C ALA A 197 -13.41 -0.08 2.66
N GLU A 198 -12.58 -0.59 1.74
CA GLU A 198 -11.59 0.22 1.00
C GLU A 198 -12.27 1.38 0.25
N LEU A 199 -13.40 1.11 -0.43
CA LEU A 199 -14.17 2.14 -1.13
C LEU A 199 -14.79 3.17 -0.17
N LEU A 200 -15.33 2.73 0.97
CA LEU A 200 -15.93 3.60 1.98
C LEU A 200 -14.88 4.55 2.58
N LEU A 201 -13.65 4.08 2.82
CA LEU A 201 -12.54 4.96 3.18
C LEU A 201 -12.26 6.01 2.11
N ALA A 202 -12.25 5.63 0.83
CA ALA A 202 -12.04 6.57 -0.27
C ALA A 202 -13.18 7.62 -0.38
N LYS A 203 -14.40 7.26 0.05
CA LYS A 203 -15.54 8.19 0.16
C LYS A 203 -15.58 8.97 1.48
N ASN A 204 -14.57 8.84 2.34
CA ASN A 204 -14.52 9.44 3.67
C ASN A 204 -15.69 9.01 4.57
N ASP A 205 -16.10 7.74 4.50
CA ASP A 205 -17.06 7.08 5.42
C ASP A 205 -16.35 6.05 6.32
N PRO A 206 -15.57 6.52 7.33
CA PRO A 206 -14.72 5.67 8.15
C PRO A 206 -15.47 4.74 9.11
N VAL A 207 -16.70 5.08 9.47
CA VAL A 207 -17.48 4.32 10.46
C VAL A 207 -18.07 3.08 9.79
N GLU A 208 -18.67 3.24 8.61
CA GLU A 208 -19.19 2.11 7.84
C GLU A 208 -18.03 1.23 7.34
N ALA A 209 -16.92 1.82 6.90
CA ALA A 209 -15.72 1.08 6.51
C ALA A 209 -15.19 0.15 7.60
N ALA A 210 -15.16 0.61 8.86
CA ALA A 210 -14.70 -0.20 9.97
C ALA A 210 -15.64 -1.37 10.27
N LYS A 211 -16.96 -1.17 10.21
CA LYS A 211 -17.94 -2.25 10.39
C LYS A 211 -17.76 -3.34 9.34
N ASP A 212 -17.60 -2.93 8.08
CA ASP A 212 -17.38 -3.85 6.97
C ASP A 212 -16.09 -4.63 7.12
N ALA A 213 -14.99 -3.95 7.43
CA ALA A 213 -13.69 -4.60 7.60
C ALA A 213 -13.70 -5.57 8.80
N GLU A 214 -14.27 -5.17 9.95
CA GLU A 214 -14.40 -6.03 11.14
C GLU A 214 -15.22 -7.28 10.81
N ARG A 215 -16.36 -7.12 10.12
CA ARG A 215 -17.19 -8.24 9.69
C ARG A 215 -16.46 -9.13 8.67
N GLY A 216 -15.79 -8.54 7.69
CA GLY A 216 -15.06 -9.27 6.66
C GLY A 216 -13.96 -10.16 7.25
N VAL A 217 -13.20 -9.64 8.23
CA VAL A 217 -12.21 -10.44 8.97
C VAL A 217 -12.89 -11.62 9.67
N LYS A 218 -14.00 -11.39 10.39
CA LYS A 218 -14.74 -12.45 11.08
C LYS A 218 -15.20 -13.56 10.13
N GLU A 219 -15.76 -13.20 8.98
CA GLU A 219 -16.22 -14.17 7.99
C GLU A 219 -15.05 -14.96 7.37
N ALA A 220 -13.92 -14.31 7.08
CA ALA A 220 -12.74 -15.01 6.56
C ALA A 220 -12.15 -16.00 7.59
N ILE A 221 -12.07 -15.60 8.86
CA ILE A 221 -11.63 -16.49 9.95
C ILE A 221 -12.59 -17.67 10.08
N ALA A 222 -13.90 -17.44 10.01
CA ALA A 222 -14.89 -18.51 10.09
C ALA A 222 -14.93 -19.40 8.83
N ALA A 223 -14.38 -18.96 7.70
CA ALA A 223 -14.29 -19.76 6.47
C ALA A 223 -13.01 -20.60 6.39
N GLY A 224 -11.86 -20.03 6.75
CA GLY A 224 -10.54 -20.66 6.55
C GLY A 224 -9.65 -20.73 7.78
N GLY A 225 -10.13 -20.25 8.93
CA GLY A 225 -9.33 -20.08 10.14
C GLY A 225 -8.49 -18.79 10.14
N PRO A 226 -7.90 -18.43 11.29
CA PRO A 226 -7.18 -17.17 11.48
C PRO A 226 -5.88 -17.07 10.67
N ALA A 227 -5.25 -18.20 10.35
CA ALA A 227 -4.03 -18.27 9.55
C ALA A 227 -4.29 -18.40 8.04
N SER A 228 -5.56 -18.39 7.59
CA SER A 228 -5.86 -18.38 6.15
C SER A 228 -5.34 -17.12 5.48
N LYS A 229 -4.93 -17.25 4.22
CA LYS A 229 -4.42 -16.13 3.41
C LYS A 229 -5.39 -14.95 3.40
N GLU A 230 -6.68 -15.24 3.28
CA GLU A 230 -7.75 -14.25 3.21
C GLU A 230 -7.97 -13.57 4.57
N ALA A 231 -7.95 -14.32 5.68
CA ALA A 231 -8.04 -13.74 7.02
C ALA A 231 -6.85 -12.81 7.32
N LEU A 232 -5.62 -13.25 7.00
CA LEU A 232 -4.41 -12.44 7.18
C LEU A 232 -4.48 -11.15 6.35
N PHE A 233 -4.86 -11.26 5.06
CA PHE A 233 -4.99 -10.11 4.17
C PHE A 233 -6.03 -9.11 4.68
N LEU A 234 -7.23 -9.56 5.04
CA LEU A 234 -8.30 -8.70 5.54
C LEU A 234 -7.96 -8.07 6.89
N THR A 235 -7.22 -8.78 7.76
CA THR A 235 -6.78 -8.24 9.05
C THR A 235 -5.80 -7.06 8.86
N GLY A 236 -4.88 -7.15 7.90
CA GLY A 236 -4.02 -6.01 7.52
C GLY A 236 -4.81 -4.85 6.91
N GLY A 237 -5.86 -5.15 6.14
CA GLY A 237 -6.82 -4.15 5.65
C GLY A 237 -7.55 -3.42 6.77
N LEU A 238 -8.05 -4.17 7.77
CA LEU A 238 -8.70 -3.61 8.96
C LEU A 238 -7.74 -2.72 9.78
N ALA A 239 -6.47 -3.12 9.92
CA ALA A 239 -5.46 -2.28 10.55
C ALA A 239 -5.32 -0.93 9.83
N SER A 240 -5.35 -0.94 8.50
CA SER A 240 -5.28 0.27 7.67
C SER A 240 -6.53 1.16 7.84
N VAL A 241 -7.71 0.56 8.00
CA VAL A 241 -8.95 1.29 8.35
C VAL A 241 -8.82 1.92 9.73
N HIS A 242 -8.30 1.21 10.72
CA HIS A 242 -8.08 1.79 12.06
C HIS A 242 -7.06 2.92 12.04
N ARG A 243 -6.00 2.82 11.23
CA ARG A 243 -5.04 3.91 10.98
C ARG A 243 -5.73 5.15 10.44
N ALA A 244 -6.50 5.00 9.35
CA ALA A 244 -7.20 6.11 8.70
C ALA A 244 -8.22 6.79 9.64
N THR A 245 -8.69 6.07 10.66
CA THR A 245 -9.67 6.57 11.63
C THR A 245 -9.05 7.01 12.96
N GLY A 246 -7.72 7.09 13.04
CA GLY A 246 -7.01 7.54 14.25
C GLY A 246 -7.11 6.58 15.44
N ARG A 247 -7.55 5.33 15.22
CA ARG A 247 -7.73 4.32 16.27
C ARG A 247 -6.46 3.47 16.42
N ALA A 248 -5.37 4.10 16.86
CA ALA A 248 -4.05 3.48 16.94
C ALA A 248 -4.00 2.20 17.80
N ASP A 249 -4.73 2.14 18.93
CA ASP A 249 -4.77 0.92 19.76
C ASP A 249 -5.38 -0.29 19.04
N ARG A 250 -6.46 -0.06 18.27
CA ARG A 250 -7.09 -1.12 17.47
C ARG A 250 -6.23 -1.53 16.28
N GLU A 251 -5.53 -0.57 15.68
CA GLU A 251 -4.53 -0.85 14.65
C GLU A 251 -3.42 -1.77 15.20
N ALA A 252 -2.86 -1.45 16.38
CA ALA A 252 -1.87 -2.30 17.03
C ALA A 252 -2.41 -3.72 17.30
N GLY A 253 -3.65 -3.82 17.78
CA GLY A 253 -4.32 -5.10 17.99
C GLY A 253 -4.39 -5.96 16.73
N CYS A 254 -4.74 -5.36 15.58
CA CYS A 254 -4.79 -6.09 14.31
C CYS A 254 -3.42 -6.63 13.90
N TRP A 255 -2.37 -5.81 13.98
CA TRP A 255 -1.02 -6.27 13.63
C TRP A 255 -0.51 -7.35 14.59
N ARG A 256 -0.84 -7.26 15.88
CA ARG A 256 -0.53 -8.30 16.88
C ARG A 256 -1.21 -9.63 16.55
N THR A 257 -2.52 -9.59 16.29
CA THR A 257 -3.27 -10.79 15.87
C THR A 257 -2.71 -11.40 14.59
N LEU A 258 -2.25 -10.58 13.65
CA LEU A 258 -1.64 -11.05 12.41
C LEU A 258 -0.30 -11.76 12.67
N VAL A 259 0.55 -11.20 13.55
CA VAL A 259 1.80 -11.86 14.00
C VAL A 259 1.50 -13.20 14.69
N GLU A 260 0.55 -13.22 15.63
CA GLU A 260 0.15 -14.43 16.35
C GLU A 260 -0.41 -15.52 15.41
N ALA A 261 -1.22 -15.13 14.43
CA ALA A 261 -1.80 -16.05 13.46
C ALA A 261 -0.74 -16.67 12.54
N ILE A 262 0.25 -15.89 12.09
CA ILE A 262 1.37 -16.42 11.30
C ILE A 262 2.23 -17.36 12.14
N ASP A 263 2.52 -17.01 13.39
CA ASP A 263 3.31 -17.84 14.32
C ASP A 263 2.62 -19.17 14.64
N ALA A 264 1.29 -19.19 14.67
CA ALA A 264 0.50 -20.40 14.86
C ALA A 264 0.45 -21.28 13.59
N GLY A 265 0.70 -20.71 12.40
CA GLY A 265 0.74 -21.42 11.14
C GLY A 265 1.84 -22.51 11.10
N ARG A 266 1.57 -23.62 10.41
CA ARG A 266 2.53 -24.72 10.23
C ARG A 266 2.55 -25.17 8.75
N PRO A 267 3.68 -25.04 8.03
CA PRO A 267 4.93 -24.39 8.44
C PRO A 267 4.75 -22.88 8.66
N VAL A 268 5.58 -22.30 9.52
CA VAL A 268 5.57 -20.84 9.75
C VAL A 268 6.17 -20.16 8.52
N ASP A 269 5.42 -19.26 7.89
CA ASP A 269 5.95 -18.35 6.87
C ASP A 269 6.66 -17.19 7.56
N GLU A 270 7.93 -17.41 7.90
CA GLU A 270 8.75 -16.42 8.58
C GLU A 270 8.91 -15.12 7.79
N GLN A 271 8.85 -15.18 6.46
CA GLN A 271 8.95 -13.98 5.62
C GLN A 271 7.67 -13.13 5.73
N ALA A 272 6.50 -13.75 5.89
CA ALA A 272 5.23 -13.04 6.09
C ALA A 272 5.20 -12.19 7.38
N LEU A 273 6.06 -12.46 8.37
CA LEU A 273 6.14 -11.68 9.62
C LEU A 273 6.80 -10.31 9.47
N LEU A 274 7.59 -10.08 8.42
CA LEU A 274 8.39 -8.85 8.28
C LEU A 274 7.54 -7.58 8.22
N VAL A 275 6.46 -7.59 7.43
CA VAL A 275 5.56 -6.43 7.30
C VAL A 275 4.77 -6.20 8.58
N PRO A 276 4.09 -7.20 9.17
CA PRO A 276 3.37 -7.04 10.44
C PRO A 276 4.24 -6.53 11.58
N LEU A 277 5.46 -7.05 11.75
CA LEU A 277 6.37 -6.58 12.81
C LEU A 277 6.77 -5.12 12.62
N HIS A 278 7.13 -4.72 11.39
CA HIS A 278 7.45 -3.33 11.09
C HIS A 278 6.25 -2.39 11.33
N GLN A 279 5.05 -2.77 10.88
CA GLN A 279 3.85 -1.96 11.09
C GLN A 279 3.45 -1.88 12.57
N LEU A 280 3.58 -2.97 13.33
CA LEU A 280 3.32 -3.01 14.77
C LEU A 280 4.28 -2.07 15.52
N ALA A 281 5.58 -2.10 15.19
CA ALA A 281 6.55 -1.18 15.77
C ALA A 281 6.21 0.28 15.48
N ASN A 282 5.84 0.62 14.23
CA ASN A 282 5.44 1.98 13.86
C ASN A 282 4.21 2.47 14.64
N VAL A 283 3.25 1.59 14.94
CA VAL A 283 2.08 1.95 15.74
C VAL A 283 2.48 2.19 17.19
N TYR A 284 3.29 1.31 17.77
CA TYR A 284 3.78 1.48 19.14
C TYR A 284 4.63 2.75 19.30
N TRP A 285 5.42 3.11 18.30
CA TRP A 285 6.12 4.39 18.26
C TRP A 285 5.16 5.58 18.33
N ARG A 286 4.08 5.57 17.52
CA ARG A 286 3.06 6.63 17.54
C ARG A 286 2.28 6.70 18.86
N LEU A 287 2.12 5.57 19.54
CA LEU A 287 1.49 5.51 20.86
C LEU A 287 2.45 5.92 22.00
N GLY A 288 3.75 6.14 21.71
CA GLY A 288 4.75 6.40 22.73
C GLY A 288 5.02 5.21 23.66
N ASN A 289 4.65 3.99 23.24
CA ASN A 289 4.75 2.80 24.06
C ASN A 289 6.11 2.12 23.89
N ALA A 290 7.17 2.75 24.43
CA ALA A 290 8.55 2.28 24.29
C ALA A 290 8.75 0.83 24.81
N ALA A 291 8.00 0.42 25.84
CA ALA A 291 8.09 -0.92 26.42
C ALA A 291 7.69 -2.01 25.41
N GLU A 292 6.68 -1.75 24.59
CA GLU A 292 6.19 -2.68 23.57
C GLU A 292 6.97 -2.61 22.25
N VAL A 293 7.58 -1.46 21.91
CA VAL A 293 8.41 -1.31 20.71
C VAL A 293 9.62 -2.24 20.77
N GLY A 294 10.31 -2.28 21.92
CA GLY A 294 11.60 -2.97 22.05
C GLY A 294 11.59 -4.45 21.63
N PRO A 295 10.68 -5.28 22.16
CA PRO A 295 10.55 -6.68 21.77
C PRO A 295 10.28 -6.86 20.27
N VAL A 296 9.44 -6.01 19.68
CA VAL A 296 9.06 -6.09 18.25
C VAL A 296 10.26 -5.76 17.34
N ILE A 297 11.00 -4.69 17.65
CA ILE A 297 12.21 -4.31 16.89
C ILE A 297 13.28 -5.39 16.99
N ARG A 298 13.58 -5.90 18.19
CA ARG A 298 14.58 -6.96 18.38
C ARG A 298 14.21 -8.23 17.62
N ARG A 299 12.93 -8.61 17.64
CA ARG A 299 12.42 -9.77 16.89
C ARG A 299 12.54 -9.56 15.37
N SER A 300 12.14 -8.38 14.88
CA SER A 300 12.24 -8.00 13.47
C SER A 300 13.70 -8.03 12.97
N HIS A 301 14.62 -7.51 13.78
CA HIS A 301 16.06 -7.53 13.50
C HIS A 301 16.60 -8.95 13.38
N ALA A 302 16.39 -9.79 14.40
CA ALA A 302 16.84 -11.18 14.39
C ALA A 302 16.30 -11.96 13.18
N LEU A 303 15.04 -11.73 12.83
CA LEU A 303 14.39 -12.36 11.68
C LEU A 303 15.03 -11.92 10.35
N ARG A 304 15.30 -10.62 10.16
CA ARG A 304 15.94 -10.12 8.93
C ARG A 304 17.38 -10.63 8.79
N VAL A 305 18.12 -10.73 9.90
CA VAL A 305 19.46 -11.35 9.91
C VAL A 305 19.36 -12.83 9.50
N LYS A 306 18.40 -13.57 10.06
CA LYS A 306 18.19 -14.98 9.74
C LYS A 306 17.83 -15.21 8.26
N LEU A 307 16.91 -14.40 7.72
CA LEU A 307 16.39 -14.58 6.37
C LEU A 307 17.35 -14.12 5.27
N PHE A 308 18.13 -13.07 5.53
CA PHE A 308 18.90 -12.40 4.47
C PHE A 308 20.40 -12.34 4.70
N GLY A 309 20.88 -12.70 5.89
CA GLY A 309 22.28 -12.55 6.28
C GLY A 309 22.65 -11.11 6.67
N GLN A 310 23.83 -10.95 7.27
CA GLN A 310 24.29 -9.71 7.92
C GLN A 310 24.46 -8.53 6.95
N ASP A 311 24.70 -8.80 5.67
CA ASP A 311 25.13 -7.79 4.68
C ASP A 311 23.99 -7.40 3.73
N HIS A 312 22.76 -7.49 4.23
CA HIS A 312 21.57 -7.23 3.45
C HIS A 312 20.95 -5.86 3.79
N PRO A 313 20.39 -5.12 2.81
CA PRO A 313 19.65 -3.88 3.03
C PRO A 313 18.62 -3.92 4.17
N ALA A 314 17.92 -5.05 4.32
CA ALA A 314 16.92 -5.21 5.38
C ALA A 314 17.56 -5.23 6.78
N VAL A 315 18.78 -5.75 6.92
CA VAL A 315 19.50 -5.73 8.21
C VAL A 315 19.96 -4.31 8.52
N ALA A 316 20.45 -3.56 7.52
CA ALA A 316 20.79 -2.14 7.73
C ALA A 316 19.59 -1.33 8.25
N LEU A 317 18.39 -1.52 7.67
CA LEU A 317 17.17 -0.90 8.18
C LEU A 317 16.83 -1.34 9.62
N ALA A 318 17.09 -2.59 9.96
CA ALA A 318 16.88 -3.09 11.31
C ALA A 318 17.88 -2.51 12.32
N GLU A 319 19.11 -2.27 11.89
CA GLU A 319 20.13 -1.57 12.67
C GLU A 319 19.69 -0.11 12.92
N GLU A 320 19.18 0.61 11.91
CA GLU A 320 18.62 1.96 12.08
C GLU A 320 17.46 1.96 13.10
N GLU A 321 16.51 1.03 12.97
CA GLU A 321 15.39 0.88 13.91
C GLU A 321 15.88 0.57 15.34
N SER A 322 16.95 -0.21 15.49
CA SER A 322 17.55 -0.56 16.79
C SER A 322 18.34 0.61 17.39
N GLY A 323 18.96 1.45 16.55
CA GLY A 323 19.59 2.69 16.94
C GLY A 323 18.58 3.67 17.55
N ALA A 324 17.46 3.89 16.85
CA ALA A 324 16.39 4.76 17.32
C ALA A 324 15.76 4.26 18.63
N LEU A 325 15.58 2.94 18.78
CA LEU A 325 15.13 2.35 20.04
C LEU A 325 16.11 2.64 21.19
N ALA A 326 17.41 2.44 20.94
CA ALA A 326 18.44 2.70 21.94
C ALA A 326 18.52 4.18 22.34
N GLU A 327 18.25 5.12 21.42
CA GLU A 327 18.13 6.55 21.75
C GLU A 327 17.01 6.82 22.75
N VAL A 328 15.83 6.25 22.52
CA VAL A 328 14.66 6.44 23.40
C VAL A 328 14.87 5.80 24.76
N GLU A 329 15.61 4.70 24.82
CA GLU A 329 16.01 4.07 26.09
C GLU A 329 17.21 4.78 26.76
N GLY A 330 17.74 5.87 26.16
CA GLY A 330 18.86 6.63 26.70
C GLY A 330 20.22 5.93 26.59
N ARG A 331 20.31 4.83 25.83
CA ARG A 331 21.52 3.99 25.66
C ARG A 331 22.38 4.51 24.50
N LYS A 332 22.99 5.68 24.69
CA LYS A 332 23.74 6.41 23.65
C LYS A 332 24.81 5.56 22.94
N ASP A 333 25.63 4.82 23.69
CA ASP A 333 26.70 4.01 23.11
C ASP A 333 26.17 2.90 22.22
N GLN A 334 25.02 2.32 22.59
CA GLN A 334 24.37 1.30 21.78
C GLN A 334 23.70 1.90 20.54
N ALA A 335 23.05 3.06 20.68
CA ALA A 335 22.49 3.78 19.54
C ALA A 335 23.56 4.06 18.49
N ARG A 336 24.72 4.58 18.94
CA ARG A 336 25.88 4.81 18.09
C ARG A 336 26.31 3.56 17.33
N ARG A 337 26.51 2.43 18.02
CA ARG A 337 26.94 1.17 17.39
C ARG A 337 25.96 0.69 16.31
N HIS A 338 24.66 0.80 16.58
CA HIS A 338 23.64 0.42 15.62
C HIS A 338 23.66 1.32 14.38
N TYR A 339 23.74 2.64 14.56
CA TYR A 339 23.86 3.57 13.42
C TYR A 339 25.16 3.39 12.61
N GLU A 340 26.28 3.17 13.29
CA GLU A 340 27.56 2.84 12.65
C GLU A 340 27.46 1.54 11.84
N SER A 341 26.82 0.51 12.42
CA SER A 341 26.57 -0.77 11.75
C SER A 341 25.72 -0.59 10.49
N ALA A 342 24.61 0.15 10.59
CA ALA A 342 23.74 0.46 9.45
C ALA A 342 24.52 1.11 8.30
N VAL A 343 25.27 2.18 8.58
CA VAL A 343 26.07 2.88 7.58
C VAL A 343 27.18 1.98 7.02
N ALA A 344 27.80 1.13 7.85
CA ALA A 344 28.82 0.19 7.40
C ALA A 344 28.25 -0.90 6.47
N ILE A 345 27.04 -1.40 6.73
CA ILE A 345 26.34 -2.33 5.83
C ILE A 345 26.06 -1.64 4.49
N TRP A 346 25.49 -0.43 4.50
CA TRP A 346 25.24 0.33 3.27
C TRP A 346 26.52 0.60 2.46
N ASN A 347 27.62 0.94 3.12
CA ASN A 347 28.92 1.11 2.45
C ASN A 347 29.40 -0.17 1.77
N ARG A 348 29.22 -1.34 2.41
CA ARG A 348 29.64 -2.64 1.85
C ARG A 348 28.78 -3.08 0.69
N ILE A 349 27.46 -2.82 0.75
CA ILE A 349 26.54 -3.07 -0.36
C ILE A 349 26.90 -2.21 -1.58
N GLY A 350 27.48 -1.02 -1.36
CA GLY A 350 27.92 -0.13 -2.43
C GLY A 350 26.77 0.53 -3.20
N VAL A 351 25.55 0.45 -2.67
CA VAL A 351 24.36 1.08 -3.26
C VAL A 351 24.09 2.39 -2.52
N GLU A 352 24.27 3.51 -3.22
CA GLU A 352 23.83 4.82 -2.75
C GLU A 352 22.41 5.07 -3.24
N ASP A 353 21.43 4.44 -2.58
CA ASP A 353 20.00 4.70 -2.81
C ASP A 353 19.39 5.54 -1.69
N ALA A 354 18.08 5.80 -1.77
CA ALA A 354 17.35 6.60 -0.80
C ALA A 354 17.45 6.07 0.64
N ARG A 355 17.67 4.76 0.85
CA ARG A 355 17.79 4.13 2.17
C ARG A 355 19.19 4.34 2.75
N ALA A 356 20.23 4.17 1.94
CA ALA A 356 21.59 4.48 2.37
C ALA A 356 21.75 5.97 2.74
N ILE A 357 21.10 6.86 1.97
CA ILE A 357 21.02 8.29 2.28
C ILE A 357 20.31 8.51 3.62
N HIS A 358 19.19 7.81 3.86
CA HIS A 358 18.45 7.92 5.12
C HIS A 358 19.31 7.52 6.33
N ALA A 359 20.04 6.41 6.25
CA ALA A 359 20.94 5.97 7.30
C ALA A 359 22.00 7.02 7.67
N LEU A 360 22.57 7.70 6.67
CA LEU A 360 23.52 8.80 6.89
C LEU A 360 22.87 10.00 7.58
N LEU A 361 21.62 10.31 7.25
CA LEU A 361 20.89 11.41 7.86
C LEU A 361 20.57 11.12 9.32
N ASP A 362 20.01 9.95 9.61
CA ASP A 362 19.65 9.56 10.97
C ASP A 362 20.88 9.47 11.88
N PHE A 363 21.97 8.85 11.40
CA PHE A 363 23.21 8.83 12.17
C PHE A 363 23.80 10.23 12.36
N GLY A 364 23.75 11.07 11.32
CA GLY A 364 24.22 12.45 11.39
C GLY A 364 23.45 13.30 12.41
N ASP A 365 22.13 13.14 12.45
CA ASP A 365 21.26 13.83 13.39
C ASP A 365 21.48 13.32 14.83
N PHE A 366 21.61 12.00 15.02
CA PHE A 366 21.96 11.39 16.31
C PHE A 366 23.28 11.95 16.87
N LEU A 367 24.33 12.00 16.05
CA LEU A 367 25.62 12.56 16.46
C LEU A 367 25.49 14.03 16.85
N ALA A 368 24.70 14.81 16.10
CA ALA A 368 24.46 16.21 16.43
C ALA A 368 23.69 16.37 17.75
N VAL A 369 22.70 15.52 18.07
CA VAL A 369 22.02 15.51 19.38
C VAL A 369 23.02 15.17 20.49
N SER A 370 23.92 14.22 20.22
CA SER A 370 24.90 13.72 21.17
C SER A 370 26.07 14.68 21.43
N GLY A 371 26.12 15.83 20.74
CA GLY A 371 27.16 16.85 20.86
C GLY A 371 28.31 16.72 19.86
N GLU A 372 28.32 15.64 19.07
CA GLU A 372 29.35 15.29 18.09
C GLU A 372 29.08 15.95 16.73
N THR A 373 28.82 17.26 16.78
CA THR A 373 28.33 18.05 15.64
C THR A 373 29.27 18.07 14.43
N ARG A 374 30.58 17.88 14.65
CA ARG A 374 31.57 17.78 13.56
C ARG A 374 31.37 16.52 12.71
N GLU A 375 31.23 15.37 13.35
CA GLU A 375 31.01 14.09 12.66
C GLU A 375 29.63 14.06 12.02
N GLY A 376 28.60 14.50 12.76
CA GLY A 376 27.24 14.61 12.21
C GLY A 376 27.18 15.45 10.93
N LYS A 377 27.85 16.61 10.93
CA LYS A 377 27.95 17.48 9.74
C LYS A 377 28.61 16.79 8.53
N VAL A 378 29.60 15.91 8.75
CA VAL A 378 30.25 15.16 7.66
C VAL A 378 29.25 14.19 7.02
N LEU A 379 28.48 13.48 7.84
CA LEU A 379 27.47 12.53 7.35
C LEU A 379 26.33 13.22 6.60
N ILE A 380 25.79 14.32 7.13
CA ILE A 380 24.74 15.10 6.44
C ILE A 380 25.23 15.64 5.10
N LYS A 381 26.49 16.10 5.01
CA LYS A 381 27.08 16.52 3.74
C LYS A 381 27.25 15.37 2.75
N ARG A 382 27.66 14.20 3.22
CA ARG A 382 27.75 13.01 2.38
C ARG A 382 26.38 12.60 1.84
N ALA A 383 25.35 12.62 2.69
CA ALA A 383 23.97 12.40 2.28
C ALA A 383 23.50 13.42 1.23
N PHE A 384 23.89 14.69 1.37
CA PHE A 384 23.60 15.74 0.39
C PHE A 384 24.21 15.42 -0.98
N GLU A 385 25.50 15.07 -1.01
CA GLU A 385 26.19 14.75 -2.27
C GLU A 385 25.62 13.50 -2.95
N ALA A 386 25.36 12.44 -2.18
CA ALA A 386 24.72 11.23 -2.69
C ALA A 386 23.32 11.52 -3.25
N THR A 387 22.51 12.33 -2.54
CA THR A 387 21.18 12.75 -3.03
C THR A 387 21.28 13.58 -4.30
N ARG A 388 22.27 14.47 -4.39
CA ARG A 388 22.48 15.31 -5.57
C ARG A 388 22.88 14.49 -6.79
N ALA A 389 23.73 13.48 -6.59
CA ALA A 389 24.16 12.58 -7.65
C ALA A 389 23.01 11.66 -8.14
N THR A 390 22.17 11.18 -7.23
CA THR A 390 21.10 10.20 -7.52
C THR A 390 19.83 10.82 -8.08
N LEU A 391 19.37 11.92 -7.50
CA LEU A 391 18.08 12.57 -7.82
C LEU A 391 18.24 13.87 -8.60
N GLY A 392 19.48 14.31 -8.85
CA GLY A 392 19.81 15.56 -9.51
C GLY A 392 19.78 16.79 -8.57
N PRO A 393 20.33 17.92 -9.04
CA PRO A 393 20.56 19.12 -8.23
C PRO A 393 19.30 19.93 -7.86
N ASP A 394 18.19 19.68 -8.56
CA ASP A 394 16.93 20.41 -8.39
C ASP A 394 15.88 19.65 -7.56
N CYS A 395 16.21 18.44 -7.06
CA CYS A 395 15.24 17.66 -6.29
C CYS A 395 14.93 18.28 -4.93
N LEU A 396 13.66 18.22 -4.53
CA LEU A 396 13.19 18.78 -3.25
C LEU A 396 13.80 18.09 -2.02
N LYS A 397 14.36 16.88 -2.17
CA LYS A 397 15.03 16.18 -1.07
C LYS A 397 16.30 16.91 -0.62
N LEU A 398 17.00 17.61 -1.52
CA LEU A 398 18.16 18.42 -1.14
C LEU A 398 17.80 19.56 -0.19
N ALA A 399 16.60 20.12 -0.31
CA ALA A 399 16.13 21.14 0.63
C ALA A 399 15.95 20.57 2.05
N GLU A 400 15.43 19.35 2.18
CA GLU A 400 15.32 18.67 3.48
C GLU A 400 16.70 18.43 4.11
N ILE A 401 17.69 18.03 3.31
CA ILE A 401 19.05 17.77 3.81
C ILE A 401 19.75 19.09 4.20
N MET A 402 19.55 20.16 3.43
CA MET A 402 20.03 21.50 3.80
C MET A 402 19.41 21.97 5.12
N ASP A 403 18.14 21.68 5.33
CA ASP A 403 17.44 22.03 6.56
C ASP A 403 18.00 21.27 7.78
N ARG A 404 18.21 19.96 7.65
CA ARG A 404 18.89 19.15 8.69
C ARG A 404 20.30 19.66 8.95
N LEU A 405 21.06 20.02 7.91
CA LEU A 405 22.38 20.66 8.06
C LEU A 405 22.29 21.96 8.85
N GLY A 406 21.25 22.77 8.63
CA GLY A 406 20.97 23.97 9.41
C GLY A 406 20.80 23.66 10.90
N THR A 407 20.02 22.64 11.24
CA THR A 407 19.84 22.19 12.63
C THR A 407 21.15 21.70 13.26
N VAL A 408 21.98 20.94 12.52
CA VAL A 408 23.30 20.52 13.01
C VAL A 408 24.21 21.73 13.27
N LEU A 409 24.19 22.73 12.40
CA LEU A 409 24.98 23.96 12.54
C LEU A 409 24.49 24.83 13.72
N GLU A 410 23.18 24.88 13.96
CA GLU A 410 22.59 25.55 15.11
C GLU A 410 23.10 24.94 16.42
N ARG A 411 23.08 23.60 16.53
CA ARG A 411 23.63 22.87 17.68
C ARG A 411 25.13 23.06 17.84
N ALA A 412 25.85 23.25 16.74
CA ALA A 412 27.27 23.59 16.76
C ALA A 412 27.55 25.06 17.17
N GLY A 413 26.51 25.87 17.38
CA GLY A 413 26.61 27.30 17.71
C GLY A 413 26.88 28.21 16.50
N ASP A 414 26.97 27.67 15.27
CA ASP A 414 27.22 28.43 14.05
C ASP A 414 25.91 28.99 13.47
N ARG A 415 25.27 29.88 14.25
CA ARG A 415 23.94 30.46 13.96
C ARG A 415 23.87 31.10 12.57
N GLN A 416 24.94 31.74 12.11
CA GLN A 416 24.94 32.43 10.82
C GLN A 416 24.93 31.46 9.64
N ARG A 417 25.67 30.35 9.72
CA ARG A 417 25.59 29.30 8.68
C ARG A 417 24.31 28.49 8.79
N ALA A 418 23.77 28.31 9.99
CA ALA A 418 22.46 27.67 10.19
C ALA A 418 21.36 28.44 9.47
N LEU A 419 21.25 29.76 9.70
CA LEU A 419 20.29 30.63 9.01
C LEU A 419 20.40 30.51 7.48
N LYS A 420 21.62 30.61 6.93
CA LYS A 420 21.85 30.47 5.48
C LYS A 420 21.40 29.11 4.94
N ALA A 421 21.58 28.03 5.71
CA ALA A 421 21.16 26.69 5.30
C ALA A 421 19.63 26.58 5.26
N HIS A 422 18.94 27.07 6.30
CA HIS A 422 17.48 27.09 6.36
C HIS A 422 16.86 28.00 5.29
N GLU A 423 17.44 29.16 5.00
CA GLU A 423 16.97 30.05 3.92
C GLU A 423 17.04 29.38 2.54
N ARG A 424 18.16 28.73 2.24
CA ARG A 424 18.34 28.02 0.96
C ARG A 424 17.39 26.82 0.83
N ALA A 425 17.11 26.14 1.94
CA ALA A 425 16.11 25.08 1.98
C ALA A 425 14.71 25.64 1.69
N LEU A 426 14.34 26.74 2.37
CA LEU A 426 13.04 27.40 2.19
C LEU A 426 12.84 27.90 0.76
N GLU A 427 13.84 28.55 0.17
CA GLU A 427 13.79 29.03 -1.22
C GLU A 427 13.50 27.89 -2.21
N ARG A 428 14.18 26.74 -2.04
CA ARG A 428 13.94 25.54 -2.86
C ARG A 428 12.52 25.01 -2.67
N TRP A 429 12.04 24.90 -1.44
CA TRP A 429 10.67 24.45 -1.19
C TRP A 429 9.62 25.42 -1.75
N LYS A 430 9.82 26.75 -1.63
CA LYS A 430 8.97 27.76 -2.27
C LYS A 430 8.89 27.56 -3.78
N LYS A 431 10.05 27.37 -4.44
CA LYS A 431 10.11 27.15 -5.89
C LYS A 431 9.43 25.85 -6.33
N GLY A 432 9.60 24.76 -5.59
CA GLY A 432 9.10 23.45 -6.01
C GLY A 432 7.69 23.08 -5.54
N LEU A 433 7.22 23.61 -4.41
CA LEU A 433 5.89 23.32 -3.85
C LEU A 433 4.91 24.51 -3.97
N GLY A 434 5.43 25.71 -4.25
CA GLY A 434 4.67 26.96 -4.20
C GLY A 434 4.61 27.56 -2.78
N GLU A 435 4.48 28.87 -2.71
CA GLU A 435 4.50 29.62 -1.44
C GLU A 435 3.29 29.31 -0.54
N GLY A 436 2.14 28.94 -1.14
CA GLY A 436 0.92 28.58 -0.42
C GLY A 436 0.92 27.17 0.17
N HIS A 437 2.00 26.39 0.04
CA HIS A 437 2.04 25.03 0.54
C HIS A 437 2.20 24.99 2.08
N PRO A 438 1.38 24.22 2.84
CA PRO A 438 1.45 24.19 4.31
C PRO A 438 2.84 23.90 4.87
N ARG A 439 3.57 22.94 4.28
CA ARG A 439 4.97 22.64 4.66
C ARG A 439 5.92 23.82 4.50
N VAL A 440 5.75 24.65 3.47
CA VAL A 440 6.56 25.86 3.27
C VAL A 440 6.26 26.83 4.41
N ALA A 441 4.99 27.07 4.70
CA ALA A 441 4.57 27.96 5.78
C ALA A 441 5.10 27.55 7.16
N VAL A 442 5.06 26.25 7.50
CA VAL A 442 5.67 25.75 8.75
C VAL A 442 7.15 26.10 8.82
N ARG A 443 7.92 25.87 7.74
CA ARG A 443 9.35 26.19 7.70
C ARG A 443 9.61 27.70 7.69
N THR A 444 8.74 28.51 7.10
CA THR A 444 8.79 29.97 7.19
C THR A 444 8.66 30.44 8.64
N ALA A 445 7.71 29.90 9.41
CA ALA A 445 7.55 30.24 10.84
C ALA A 445 8.78 29.81 11.68
N GLU A 446 9.33 28.62 11.42
CA GLU A 446 10.55 28.13 12.06
C GLU A 446 11.75 29.07 11.82
N LEU A 447 11.93 29.52 10.57
CA LEU A 447 12.97 30.50 10.23
C LEU A 447 12.73 31.85 10.90
N GLY A 448 11.46 32.26 11.05
CA GLY A 448 11.08 33.46 11.81
C GLY A 448 11.54 33.39 13.27
N ARG A 449 11.37 32.22 13.93
CA ARG A 449 11.86 32.01 15.30
C ARG A 449 13.38 32.11 15.39
N LEU A 450 14.11 31.53 14.44
CA LEU A 450 15.58 31.64 14.39
C LEU A 450 16.04 33.08 14.22
N TYR A 451 15.34 33.86 13.39
CA TYR A 451 15.62 35.28 13.22
C TYR A 451 15.36 36.09 14.48
N LEU A 452 14.31 35.76 15.23
CA LEU A 452 14.04 36.37 16.52
C LEU A 452 15.16 36.08 17.52
N ALA A 453 15.68 34.86 17.55
CA ALA A 453 16.77 34.45 18.44
C ALA A 453 18.10 35.19 18.17
N VAL A 454 18.30 35.72 16.95
CA VAL A 454 19.45 36.57 16.61
C VAL A 454 19.13 38.07 16.66
N GLY A 455 17.97 38.45 17.20
CA GLY A 455 17.55 39.84 17.38
C GLY A 455 17.02 40.54 16.12
N ALA A 456 16.82 39.82 15.02
CA ALA A 456 16.28 40.38 13.77
C ALA A 456 14.74 40.38 13.80
N VAL A 457 14.16 41.19 14.68
CA VAL A 457 12.73 41.19 15.01
C VAL A 457 11.86 41.49 13.79
N ASP A 458 12.22 42.45 12.94
CA ASP A 458 11.45 42.82 11.74
C ASP A 458 11.34 41.66 10.73
N ARG A 459 12.43 40.89 10.56
CA ARG A 459 12.43 39.71 9.68
C ARG A 459 11.59 38.59 10.28
N ALA A 460 11.71 38.39 11.59
CA ALA A 460 10.91 37.39 12.31
C ALA A 460 9.41 37.68 12.19
N GLN A 461 9.01 38.94 12.32
CA GLN A 461 7.62 39.38 12.16
C GLN A 461 7.09 39.05 10.77
N LYS A 462 7.79 39.50 9.72
CA LYS A 462 7.37 39.28 8.33
C LYS A 462 7.18 37.80 7.99
N LEU A 463 8.13 36.96 8.43
CA LEU A 463 8.08 35.51 8.19
C LEU A 463 6.92 34.84 8.94
N ASN A 464 6.65 35.24 10.19
CA ASN A 464 5.53 34.71 10.95
C ASN A 464 4.18 35.15 10.36
N ASP A 465 4.04 36.40 9.91
CA ASP A 465 2.81 36.89 9.28
C ASP A 465 2.50 36.12 7.98
N GLU A 466 3.51 35.90 7.13
CA GLU A 466 3.40 35.09 5.91
C GLU A 466 2.97 33.66 6.23
N ALA A 467 3.65 33.02 7.18
CA ALA A 467 3.37 31.65 7.59
C ALA A 467 1.96 31.49 8.16
N LEU A 468 1.53 32.40 9.03
CA LEU A 468 0.22 32.31 9.68
C LEU A 468 -0.92 32.49 8.67
N GLY A 469 -0.78 33.38 7.69
CA GLY A 469 -1.76 33.57 6.62
C GLY A 469 -1.98 32.29 5.79
N VAL A 470 -0.89 31.62 5.42
CA VAL A 470 -0.96 30.35 4.68
C VAL A 470 -1.53 29.24 5.56
N LEU A 471 -1.09 29.09 6.81
CA LEU A 471 -1.57 28.02 7.69
C LEU A 471 -3.06 28.15 8.02
N ARG A 472 -3.54 29.36 8.31
CA ARG A 472 -4.97 29.61 8.57
C ARG A 472 -5.85 29.29 7.37
N SER A 473 -5.40 29.59 6.16
CA SER A 473 -6.17 29.32 4.93
C SER A 473 -6.12 27.87 4.47
N THR A 474 -5.06 27.13 4.83
CA THR A 474 -4.83 25.76 4.32
C THR A 474 -5.20 24.66 5.31
N VAL A 475 -4.72 24.73 6.56
CA VAL A 475 -4.99 23.73 7.61
C VAL A 475 -6.01 24.22 8.64
N GLY A 476 -6.45 25.48 8.51
CA GLY A 476 -7.45 26.09 9.36
C GLY A 476 -6.87 26.72 10.63
N THR A 477 -7.73 27.40 11.38
CA THR A 477 -7.36 28.09 12.62
C THR A 477 -7.15 27.14 13.79
N ASN A 478 -7.72 25.93 13.75
CA ASN A 478 -7.69 24.95 14.83
C ASN A 478 -6.74 23.76 14.54
N HIS A 479 -5.49 24.06 14.20
CA HIS A 479 -4.46 23.07 13.85
C HIS A 479 -3.18 23.30 14.66
N ALA A 480 -2.43 22.23 14.95
CA ALA A 480 -1.21 22.28 15.75
C ALA A 480 -0.13 23.20 15.12
N ASP A 481 -0.02 23.20 13.80
CA ASP A 481 0.93 24.05 13.09
C ASP A 481 0.53 25.54 13.15
N THR A 482 -0.76 25.85 13.08
CA THR A 482 -1.27 27.22 13.27
C THR A 482 -0.96 27.72 14.68
N ALA A 483 -1.15 26.87 15.70
CA ALA A 483 -0.76 27.20 17.08
C ALA A 483 0.75 27.48 17.20
N ARG A 484 1.61 26.68 16.54
CA ARG A 484 3.06 26.91 16.56
C ARG A 484 3.47 28.23 15.92
N ALA A 485 2.82 28.63 14.82
CA ALA A 485 3.05 29.93 14.19
C ALA A 485 2.57 31.10 15.08
N LEU A 486 1.41 30.95 15.74
CA LEU A 486 0.90 31.92 16.72
C LEU A 486 1.84 32.10 17.91
N GLU A 487 2.47 31.02 18.40
CA GLU A 487 3.50 31.10 19.45
C GLU A 487 4.71 31.91 18.98
N GLY A 488 5.18 31.68 17.75
CA GLY A 488 6.25 32.48 17.15
C GLY A 488 5.88 33.95 17.07
N GLN A 489 4.64 34.25 16.68
CA GLN A 489 4.14 35.63 16.59
C GLN A 489 3.97 36.29 17.97
N ALA A 490 3.53 35.55 18.99
CA ALA A 490 3.48 36.04 20.36
C ALA A 490 4.88 36.43 20.87
N GLN A 491 5.90 35.61 20.58
CA GLN A 491 7.29 35.91 20.94
C GLN A 491 7.79 37.18 20.22
N VAL A 492 7.45 37.37 18.95
CA VAL A 492 7.75 38.61 18.21
C VAL A 492 7.08 39.82 18.87
N TYR A 493 5.79 39.74 19.20
CA TYR A 493 5.08 40.84 19.86
C TYR A 493 5.66 41.18 21.23
N ARG A 494 6.09 40.18 22.02
CA ARG A 494 6.82 40.42 23.27
C ARG A 494 8.12 41.17 23.03
N ALA A 495 8.91 40.77 22.03
CA ALA A 495 10.17 41.44 21.70
C ALA A 495 9.98 42.88 21.24
N LEU A 496 8.83 43.21 20.63
CA LEU A 496 8.45 44.57 20.23
C LEU A 496 7.77 45.38 21.36
N GLY A 497 7.49 44.77 22.51
CA GLY A 497 6.79 45.43 23.64
C GLY A 497 5.25 45.46 23.52
N TYR A 498 4.66 44.81 22.52
CA TYR A 498 3.21 44.72 22.34
C TYR A 498 2.59 43.59 23.18
N LEU A 499 2.61 43.75 24.50
CA LEU A 499 2.23 42.69 25.45
C LEU A 499 0.77 42.23 25.30
N ASP A 500 -0.17 43.15 25.04
CA ASP A 500 -1.59 42.79 24.86
C ASP A 500 -1.81 41.91 23.62
N HIS A 501 -1.09 42.19 22.53
CA HIS A 501 -1.15 41.39 21.31
C HIS A 501 -0.52 40.01 21.52
N ALA A 502 0.58 39.93 22.28
CA ALA A 502 1.17 38.65 22.66
C ALA A 502 0.22 37.79 23.50
N GLN A 503 -0.43 38.39 24.50
CA GLN A 503 -1.41 37.69 25.37
C GLN A 503 -2.62 37.19 24.58
N MET A 504 -3.09 37.96 23.58
CA MET A 504 -4.16 37.53 22.68
C MET A 504 -3.75 36.27 21.89
N MET A 505 -2.55 36.27 21.29
CA MET A 505 -2.04 35.11 20.54
C MET A 505 -1.86 33.88 21.43
N GLU A 506 -1.34 34.06 22.65
CA GLU A 506 -1.17 32.98 23.64
C GLU A 506 -2.50 32.39 24.10
N SER A 507 -3.53 33.23 24.23
CA SER A 507 -4.89 32.80 24.54
C SER A 507 -5.48 31.96 23.41
N GLU A 508 -5.27 32.36 22.15
CA GLU A 508 -5.68 31.60 20.96
C GLU A 508 -4.98 30.22 20.92
N VAL A 509 -3.67 30.18 21.18
CA VAL A 509 -2.88 28.94 21.28
C VAL A 509 -3.43 28.02 22.37
N ALA A 510 -3.73 28.54 23.55
CA ALA A 510 -4.28 27.75 24.66
C ALA A 510 -5.62 27.11 24.30
N ILE A 511 -6.49 27.84 23.60
CA ILE A 511 -7.77 27.32 23.09
C ILE A 511 -7.55 26.19 22.09
N ILE A 512 -6.62 26.36 21.15
CA ILE A 512 -6.29 25.34 20.15
C ILE A 512 -5.77 24.08 20.84
N ARG A 513 -4.80 24.21 21.75
CA ARG A 513 -4.23 23.08 22.51
C ARG A 513 -5.29 22.35 23.34
N ALA A 514 -6.17 23.08 24.02
CA ALA A 514 -7.26 22.49 24.80
C ALA A 514 -8.24 21.69 23.93
N ARG A 515 -8.49 22.14 22.69
CA ARG A 515 -9.33 21.41 21.73
C ARG A 515 -8.64 20.16 21.19
N LEU A 516 -7.34 20.25 20.88
CA LEU A 516 -6.55 19.12 20.39
C LEU A 516 -6.33 18.04 21.46
N ALA A 517 -6.30 18.41 22.74
CA ALA A 517 -6.16 17.48 23.86
C ALA A 517 -7.44 16.70 24.21
N ARG A 518 -8.61 17.09 23.67
CA ARG A 518 -9.85 16.32 23.90
C ARG A 518 -9.81 15.04 23.06
N PRO A 519 -9.93 13.84 23.65
CA PRO A 519 -10.06 12.63 22.87
C PRO A 519 -11.31 12.73 21.99
N ALA A 520 -11.16 12.42 20.70
CA ALA A 520 -12.27 12.30 19.76
C ALA A 520 -13.14 11.09 20.15
N GLY A 521 -13.98 11.26 21.16
CA GLY A 521 -14.74 10.14 21.72
C GLY A 521 -15.36 10.40 23.09
N ASP A 522 -16.11 11.48 23.26
CA ASP A 522 -17.28 11.41 24.15
C ASP A 522 -18.48 12.07 23.48
N GLY A 523 -19.04 11.33 22.52
CA GLY A 523 -20.35 11.58 21.95
C GLY A 523 -21.50 11.11 22.85
N ARG A 524 -21.32 10.99 24.18
CA ARG A 524 -22.48 10.94 25.09
C ARG A 524 -23.04 12.34 25.25
N SER A 525 -23.78 12.75 24.23
CA SER A 525 -24.91 13.64 24.41
C SER A 525 -25.87 12.95 25.40
N LYS A 526 -25.71 13.23 26.70
CA LYS A 526 -26.81 13.18 27.65
C LYS A 526 -27.86 14.16 27.13
N ARG A 527 -28.86 13.65 26.41
CA ARG A 527 -30.17 14.28 26.31
C ARG A 527 -31.09 13.45 27.18
N ASN A 528 -31.55 14.07 28.26
CA ASN A 528 -32.86 13.79 28.82
C ASN A 528 -33.93 14.06 27.77
#